data_AF-A0A7S0DY54-F1
#
_entry.id   AF-A0A7S0DY54-F1
#
_cell.length_a   1.000
_cell.length_b   1.000
_cell.length_c   1.000
_cell.angle_alpha   90.00
_cell.angle_beta   90.00
_cell.angle_gamma   90.00
#
_symmetry.space_group_name_H-M   'P 1'
#
loop_
_entity.id
_entity.type
_entity.pdbx_description
1 polymer ?
#
loop_
_entity_poly.entity_id
_entity_poly.type
_entity_poly.pdbx_seq_one_letter_code
_entity_poly.pdbx_strand_id
1 'polypeptide(L)'
;MAAVATKPKAKLMIASDLGPRFSKTEKPDPTKGQTVGKTPWNELQREMPEMFEGGNKYHGPGRFPPETMAYFSFAFKGQQAAKLDRSCYMVTQRLLDDLANNAPNLTVLDVENRQLIDLEMLKIFEALGTNSTVTELKLAHNSSDESVGELCAMLRTNRSITKVDISSNDIHDKGISALGEMLKTNSTLKELNLASNFCRGETKDIAAGLAANRGLTKLNLNVSQIDDAGARALQVALEQNKTLRELSGFNNVVIDKELRKWLKTARCVPDL
;
A
#
# COMPACT_ATOMS: atom_id res chain seq x y z
N MET A 1 26.93 -38.28 -28.43
CA MET A 1 27.32 -36.89 -28.14
C MET A 1 26.09 -36.09 -27.75
N ALA A 2 26.28 -35.07 -26.91
CA ALA A 2 25.31 -34.20 -26.24
C ALA A 2 24.66 -34.76 -24.95
N ALA A 3 25.18 -34.25 -23.82
CA ALA A 3 24.74 -34.47 -22.45
C ALA A 3 23.55 -33.57 -22.09
N VAL A 4 22.55 -34.12 -21.41
CA VAL A 4 21.47 -33.37 -20.75
C VAL A 4 21.93 -33.11 -19.31
N ALA A 5 22.23 -31.85 -19.00
CA ALA A 5 22.55 -31.42 -17.65
C ALA A 5 21.25 -31.22 -16.85
N THR A 6 20.94 -32.16 -15.97
CA THR A 6 19.89 -32.03 -14.95
C THR A 6 20.40 -31.20 -13.77
N LYS A 7 19.73 -30.08 -13.46
CA LYS A 7 20.01 -29.27 -12.26
C LYS A 7 19.61 -30.07 -11.00
N PRO A 8 20.43 -30.11 -9.93
CA PRO A 8 20.04 -30.75 -8.68
C PRO A 8 19.03 -29.91 -7.89
N LYS A 9 18.01 -30.60 -7.35
CA LYS A 9 17.00 -30.07 -6.43
C LYS A 9 17.66 -29.55 -5.15
N ALA A 10 17.37 -28.31 -4.76
CA ALA A 10 17.76 -27.79 -3.45
C ALA A 10 16.98 -28.53 -2.34
N LYS A 11 17.70 -29.12 -1.41
CA LYS A 11 17.22 -29.92 -0.28
C LYS A 11 16.97 -28.96 0.90
N LEU A 12 15.75 -28.98 1.46
CA LEU A 12 15.39 -28.29 2.71
C LEU A 12 16.30 -28.80 3.85
N MET A 13 16.97 -27.89 4.57
CA MET A 13 17.60 -28.21 5.85
C MET A 13 16.59 -27.99 6.98
N ILE A 14 16.45 -29.02 7.82
CA ILE A 14 15.62 -29.06 9.03
C ILE A 14 16.49 -28.74 10.25
N ALA A 15 15.90 -28.09 11.25
CA ALA A 15 16.53 -27.42 12.38
C ALA A 15 17.27 -28.32 13.41
N SER A 16 17.75 -29.51 13.04
CA SER A 16 18.46 -30.44 13.92
C SER A 16 19.99 -30.26 13.95
N ASP A 17 20.56 -29.36 13.14
CA ASP A 17 22.02 -29.27 12.91
C ASP A 17 22.77 -28.21 13.73
N LEU A 18 22.18 -27.66 14.80
CA LEU A 18 22.90 -26.78 15.74
C LEU A 18 22.83 -27.36 17.16
N GLY A 19 23.97 -27.93 17.58
CA GLY A 19 24.17 -28.54 18.90
C GLY A 19 24.16 -27.55 20.09
N PRO A 20 24.31 -28.06 21.32
CA PRO A 20 23.77 -27.45 22.53
C PRO A 20 24.78 -26.51 23.21
N ARG A 21 24.34 -25.30 23.58
CA ARG A 21 25.01 -24.52 24.64
C ARG A 21 24.00 -23.86 25.57
N PHE A 22 24.27 -24.10 26.84
CA PHE A 22 23.67 -23.57 28.07
C PHE A 22 22.48 -24.33 28.64
N SER A 23 22.78 -24.89 29.81
CA SER A 23 21.96 -25.75 30.64
C SER A 23 21.55 -25.00 31.91
N LYS A 24 20.49 -25.53 32.55
CA LYS A 24 20.04 -25.36 33.94
C LYS A 24 18.96 -24.30 34.22
N THR A 25 17.72 -24.78 34.17
CA THR A 25 16.72 -24.82 35.26
C THR A 25 16.68 -23.68 36.29
N GLU A 26 15.60 -22.88 36.26
CA GLU A 26 14.92 -22.37 37.46
C GLU A 26 13.39 -22.46 37.25
N LYS A 27 12.66 -22.91 38.28
CA LYS A 27 11.18 -22.91 38.33
C LYS A 27 10.69 -21.52 38.78
N PRO A 28 9.48 -21.06 38.39
CA PRO A 28 9.01 -19.72 38.73
C PRO A 28 8.54 -19.61 40.18
N ASP A 29 8.92 -18.52 40.85
CA ASP A 29 8.48 -18.11 42.19
C ASP A 29 7.11 -17.38 42.09
N PRO A 30 6.05 -17.86 42.77
CA PRO A 30 4.70 -17.30 42.67
C PRO A 30 4.46 -16.06 43.55
N THR A 31 5.50 -15.44 44.15
CA THR A 31 5.32 -14.35 45.12
C THR A 31 5.80 -12.95 44.69
N LYS A 32 6.26 -12.76 43.45
CA LYS A 32 6.60 -11.41 42.95
C LYS A 32 5.55 -10.88 41.98
N GLY A 33 4.82 -9.89 42.47
CA GLY A 33 3.66 -9.28 41.82
C GLY A 33 3.94 -8.71 40.42
N GLN A 34 2.87 -8.75 39.62
CA GLN A 34 2.76 -8.14 38.31
C GLN A 34 3.07 -6.63 38.38
N THR A 35 4.00 -6.17 37.54
CA THR A 35 3.99 -4.79 37.04
C THR A 35 4.18 -4.81 35.54
N VAL A 36 3.16 -4.31 34.85
CA VAL A 36 3.08 -4.00 33.42
C VAL A 36 4.35 -3.27 32.98
N GLY A 37 5.02 -3.81 31.97
CA GLY A 37 6.28 -3.29 31.43
C GLY A 37 6.15 -1.85 30.94
N LYS A 38 6.68 -0.92 31.73
CA LYS A 38 7.24 0.34 31.23
C LYS A 38 8.74 0.18 31.23
N THR A 39 9.35 -0.04 30.08
CA THR A 39 10.75 0.39 29.90
C THR A 39 10.73 1.77 29.24
N PRO A 40 11.27 2.81 29.89
CA PRO A 40 11.04 4.19 29.50
C PRO A 40 12.12 4.63 28.51
N TRP A 41 11.70 5.38 27.49
CA TRP A 41 12.50 6.18 26.55
C TRP A 41 13.80 6.79 27.10
N ASN A 42 13.84 7.06 28.40
CA ASN A 42 14.95 7.69 29.12
C ASN A 42 16.14 6.74 29.39
N GLU A 43 15.94 5.42 29.46
CA GLU A 43 17.03 4.46 29.67
C GLU A 43 17.84 4.25 28.38
N LEU A 44 17.17 4.24 27.22
CA LEU A 44 17.79 4.23 25.90
C LEU A 44 18.64 5.48 25.62
N GLN A 45 18.23 6.65 26.12
CA GLN A 45 19.01 7.89 26.04
C GLN A 45 20.30 7.86 26.85
N ARG A 46 20.32 7.12 27.97
CA ARG A 46 21.49 7.02 28.84
C ARG A 46 22.52 6.02 28.29
N GLU A 47 22.07 4.97 27.63
CA GLU A 47 22.94 3.93 27.09
C GLU A 47 23.53 4.27 25.72
N MET A 48 22.91 5.17 24.95
CA MET A 48 23.36 5.56 23.61
C MET A 48 23.26 7.08 23.36
N PRO A 49 24.01 7.92 24.10
CA PRO A 49 23.93 9.37 23.99
C PRO A 49 24.25 9.90 22.58
N GLU A 50 25.08 9.18 21.82
CA GLU A 50 25.50 9.53 20.45
C GLU A 50 24.36 9.41 19.40
N MET A 51 23.28 8.68 19.70
CA MET A 51 22.07 8.69 18.86
C MET A 51 21.25 9.98 18.99
N PHE A 52 21.49 10.76 20.06
CA PHE A 52 20.72 11.95 20.40
C PHE A 52 21.55 13.25 20.31
N GLU A 53 22.87 13.13 20.28
CA GLU A 53 23.76 14.25 19.99
C GLU A 53 23.83 14.47 18.47
N GLY A 54 23.12 15.50 18.03
CA GLY A 54 23.16 15.93 16.63
C GLY A 54 21.80 16.28 16.03
N GLY A 55 20.83 16.75 16.82
CA GLY A 55 19.76 17.66 16.37
C GLY A 55 18.87 17.24 15.18
N ASN A 56 19.02 16.05 14.63
CA ASN A 56 18.39 15.67 13.36
C ASN A 56 17.21 14.76 13.62
N LYS A 57 16.13 15.41 14.07
CA LYS A 57 14.77 14.91 13.94
C LYS A 57 14.50 14.69 12.45
N TYR A 58 14.39 13.44 12.02
CA TYR A 58 13.90 13.16 10.67
C TYR A 58 12.38 13.35 10.65
N HIS A 59 11.96 14.45 10.04
CA HIS A 59 10.57 14.74 9.70
C HIS A 59 10.42 14.53 8.18
N GLY A 60 10.10 13.31 7.75
CA GLY A 60 9.49 13.12 6.44
C GLY A 60 8.08 13.75 6.42
N PRO A 61 7.52 14.10 5.25
CA PRO A 61 6.19 14.71 5.16
C PRO A 61 5.11 13.65 5.38
N GLY A 62 4.93 13.26 6.63
CA GLY A 62 3.93 12.32 7.06
C GLY A 62 3.97 12.25 8.58
N ARG A 63 2.99 12.84 9.27
CA ARG A 63 2.75 12.49 10.66
C ARG A 63 2.20 11.07 10.64
N PHE A 64 3.08 10.08 10.79
CA PHE A 64 2.62 8.71 11.01
C PHE A 64 1.90 8.66 12.37
N PRO A 65 0.71 8.08 12.45
CA PRO A 65 0.10 7.74 13.72
C PRO A 65 1.10 6.90 14.54
N PRO A 66 1.34 7.19 15.83
CA PRO A 66 2.25 6.42 16.68
C PRO A 66 1.97 4.90 16.66
N GLU A 67 0.72 4.53 16.39
CA GLU A 67 0.24 3.16 16.26
C GLU A 67 0.89 2.43 15.08
N THR A 68 1.10 3.12 13.95
CA THR A 68 1.70 2.52 12.76
C THR A 68 3.21 2.33 12.93
N MET A 69 3.86 3.22 13.69
CA MET A 69 5.30 3.16 13.97
C MET A 69 5.73 1.89 14.71
N ALA A 70 4.83 1.26 15.47
CA ALA A 70 5.08 0.02 16.22
C ALA A 70 5.24 -1.23 15.33
N TYR A 71 4.87 -1.13 14.05
CA TYR A 71 4.96 -2.21 13.06
C TYR A 71 6.27 -2.20 12.27
N PHE A 72 7.14 -1.23 12.49
CA PHE A 72 8.37 -1.08 11.72
C PHE A 72 9.59 -1.38 12.60
N SER A 73 10.36 -2.40 12.20
CA SER A 73 11.69 -2.64 12.72
C SER A 73 12.68 -1.88 11.86
N PHE A 74 13.33 -0.86 12.42
CA PHE A 74 14.38 -0.11 11.72
C PHE A 74 15.66 -0.93 11.68
N ALA A 75 15.80 -1.80 10.68
CA ALA A 75 17.04 -2.52 10.43
C ALA A 75 18.01 -1.62 9.64
N PHE A 76 18.75 -0.76 10.34
CA PHE A 76 19.87 -0.02 9.75
C PHE A 76 21.05 -0.98 9.51
N LYS A 77 21.28 -1.39 8.26
CA LYS A 77 22.55 -2.02 7.89
C LYS A 77 23.59 -0.91 7.63
N GLY A 78 24.64 -0.96 8.44
CA GLY A 78 25.58 0.14 8.65
C GLY A 78 26.44 0.59 7.47
N GLN A 79 26.92 1.81 7.67
CA GLN A 79 28.21 2.41 7.28
C GLN A 79 28.61 2.39 5.80
N GLN A 80 28.24 3.46 5.10
CA GLN A 80 29.23 4.35 4.49
C GLN A 80 28.63 5.75 4.31
N ALA A 81 29.27 6.73 4.94
CA ALA A 81 28.94 8.14 4.86
C ALA A 81 29.10 8.66 3.43
N ALA A 82 28.01 8.73 2.66
CA ALA A 82 27.81 9.65 1.51
C ALA A 82 26.49 9.43 0.75
N LYS A 83 25.79 8.30 0.93
CA LYS A 83 24.49 8.06 0.28
C LYS A 83 23.47 7.62 1.31
N LEU A 84 22.56 8.53 1.61
CA LEU A 84 21.37 8.29 2.43
C LEU A 84 20.37 7.45 1.64
N ASP A 85 20.55 6.13 1.60
CA ASP A 85 19.45 5.22 1.28
C ASP A 85 18.77 4.83 2.59
N ARG A 86 17.54 5.30 2.78
CA ARG A 86 16.79 5.23 4.05
C ARG A 86 15.39 4.63 3.83
N SER A 87 15.30 3.45 3.22
CA SER A 87 14.04 2.75 3.02
C SER A 87 13.86 1.56 3.96
N CYS A 88 12.62 1.38 4.39
CA CYS A 88 12.19 0.33 5.30
C CYS A 88 11.69 -0.85 4.46
N TYR A 89 12.58 -1.76 4.07
CA TYR A 89 12.32 -2.80 3.05
C TYR A 89 11.51 -4.03 3.51
N MET A 90 10.94 -4.05 4.73
CA MET A 90 10.32 -5.27 5.25
C MET A 90 9.00 -5.08 6.00
N VAL A 91 7.98 -5.81 5.56
CA VAL A 91 6.74 -6.05 6.33
C VAL A 91 7.06 -6.96 7.51
N THR A 92 6.73 -6.52 8.74
CA THR A 92 6.97 -7.33 9.94
C THR A 92 5.87 -8.35 10.16
N GLN A 93 6.21 -9.49 10.78
CA GLN A 93 5.21 -10.49 11.15
C GLN A 93 4.12 -9.90 12.06
N ARG A 94 4.50 -8.98 12.95
CA ARG A 94 3.55 -8.27 13.83
C ARG A 94 2.47 -7.52 13.03
N LEU A 95 2.84 -6.88 11.92
CA LEU A 95 1.86 -6.21 11.06
C LEU A 95 0.88 -7.22 10.46
N LEU A 96 1.40 -8.33 9.92
CA LEU A 96 0.56 -9.39 9.33
C LEU A 96 -0.39 -9.98 10.37
N ASP A 97 0.10 -10.22 11.59
CA ASP A 97 -0.71 -10.73 12.70
C ASP A 97 -1.82 -9.74 13.09
N ASP A 98 -1.51 -8.44 13.20
CA ASP A 98 -2.50 -7.43 13.57
C ASP A 98 -3.54 -7.19 12.46
N LEU A 99 -3.14 -7.30 11.19
CA LEU A 99 -4.06 -7.30 10.05
C LEU A 99 -4.98 -8.54 10.08
N ALA A 100 -4.41 -9.74 10.22
CA ALA A 100 -5.18 -10.99 10.24
C ALA A 100 -6.14 -11.08 11.44
N ASN A 101 -5.74 -10.52 12.59
CA ASN A 101 -6.52 -10.55 13.82
C ASN A 101 -7.48 -9.36 13.99
N ASN A 102 -7.66 -8.52 12.96
CA ASN A 102 -8.54 -7.35 13.03
C ASN A 102 -8.21 -6.44 14.23
N ALA A 103 -6.94 -6.06 14.37
CA ALA A 103 -6.53 -5.18 15.47
C ALA A 103 -7.41 -3.91 15.48
N PRO A 104 -8.15 -3.62 16.58
CA PRO A 104 -9.23 -2.63 16.58
C PRO A 104 -8.72 -1.19 16.38
N ASN A 105 -7.43 -0.96 16.65
CA ASN A 105 -6.80 0.34 16.49
C ASN A 105 -6.18 0.54 15.10
N LEU A 106 -6.06 -0.51 14.28
CA LEU A 106 -5.48 -0.46 12.95
C LEU A 106 -6.58 -0.18 11.91
N THR A 107 -6.98 1.09 11.82
CA THR A 107 -8.03 1.54 10.88
C THR A 107 -7.47 2.15 9.59
N VAL A 108 -6.21 2.58 9.63
CA VAL A 108 -5.46 3.13 8.49
C VAL A 108 -4.14 2.37 8.38
N LEU A 109 -3.92 1.71 7.24
CA LEU A 109 -2.63 1.09 6.93
C LEU A 109 -1.82 2.03 6.04
N ASP A 110 -0.77 2.62 6.61
CA ASP A 110 0.16 3.50 5.90
C ASP A 110 1.52 2.83 5.74
N VAL A 111 1.81 2.42 4.51
CA VAL A 111 3.09 1.85 4.08
C VAL A 111 3.61 2.60 2.85
N GLU A 112 3.33 3.90 2.75
CA GLU A 112 3.83 4.72 1.63
C GLU A 112 5.34 4.86 1.65
N ASN A 113 5.93 4.90 0.45
CA ASN A 113 7.36 5.16 0.22
C ASN A 113 8.27 4.21 1.01
N ARG A 114 7.92 2.92 1.04
CA ARG A 114 8.70 1.89 1.73
C ARG A 114 9.49 0.99 0.81
N GLN A 115 9.39 1.21 -0.50
CA GLN A 115 10.03 0.36 -1.51
C GLN A 115 9.59 -1.11 -1.35
N LEU A 116 8.33 -1.32 -0.96
CA LEU A 116 7.77 -2.66 -0.89
C LEU A 116 7.77 -3.26 -2.29
N ILE A 117 8.32 -4.46 -2.39
CA ILE A 117 8.25 -5.27 -3.61
C ILE A 117 6.91 -6.01 -3.66
N ASP A 118 6.52 -6.50 -4.84
CA ASP A 118 5.26 -7.22 -5.03
C ASP A 118 5.07 -8.36 -4.02
N LEU A 119 6.13 -9.12 -3.69
CA LEU A 119 6.05 -10.21 -2.70
C LEU A 119 5.57 -9.75 -1.31
N GLU A 120 5.87 -8.52 -0.92
CA GLU A 120 5.46 -7.97 0.37
C GLU A 120 4.05 -7.41 0.33
N MET A 121 3.72 -6.76 -0.79
CA MET A 121 2.37 -6.29 -1.08
C MET A 121 1.38 -7.46 -1.08
N LEU A 122 1.75 -8.59 -1.68
CA LEU A 122 0.95 -9.82 -1.66
C LEU A 122 0.62 -10.29 -0.24
N LYS A 123 1.59 -10.29 0.68
CA LYS A 123 1.35 -10.69 2.08
C LYS A 123 0.38 -9.75 2.78
N ILE A 124 0.50 -8.44 2.51
CA ILE A 124 -0.44 -7.44 3.02
C ILE A 124 -1.85 -7.69 2.48
N PHE A 125 -1.99 -7.93 1.17
CA PHE A 125 -3.29 -8.16 0.54
C PHE A 125 -3.95 -9.46 1.01
N GLU A 126 -3.17 -10.52 1.20
CA GLU A 126 -3.65 -11.77 1.79
C GLU A 126 -4.22 -11.54 3.20
N ALA A 127 -3.47 -10.84 4.07
CA ALA A 127 -3.93 -10.52 5.42
C ALA A 127 -5.15 -9.58 5.44
N LEU A 128 -5.28 -8.69 4.44
CA LEU A 128 -6.42 -7.78 4.31
C LEU A 128 -7.68 -8.46 3.76
N GLY A 129 -7.59 -9.66 3.17
CA GLY A 129 -8.71 -10.36 2.57
C GLY A 129 -9.89 -10.60 3.51
N THR A 130 -9.61 -10.89 4.78
CA THR A 130 -10.61 -11.08 5.84
C THR A 130 -10.62 -9.94 6.87
N ASN A 131 -9.77 -8.93 6.68
CA ASN A 131 -9.71 -7.78 7.57
C ASN A 131 -10.96 -6.91 7.41
N SER A 132 -11.48 -6.43 8.53
CA SER A 132 -12.70 -5.63 8.66
C SER A 132 -12.50 -4.33 9.43
N THR A 133 -11.27 -4.08 9.92
CA THR A 133 -10.90 -2.92 10.75
C THR A 133 -10.25 -1.82 9.93
N VAL A 134 -9.43 -2.19 8.96
CA VAL A 134 -8.78 -1.27 8.04
C VAL A 134 -9.81 -0.73 7.07
N THR A 135 -9.89 0.59 7.01
CA THR A 135 -10.82 1.35 6.16
C THR A 135 -10.09 2.21 5.11
N GLU A 136 -8.80 2.49 5.34
CA GLU A 136 -7.97 3.31 4.48
C GLU A 136 -6.61 2.63 4.25
N LEU A 137 -6.26 2.44 2.98
CA LEU A 137 -4.97 1.90 2.54
C LEU A 137 -4.16 2.99 1.85
N LYS A 138 -2.93 3.20 2.31
CA LYS A 138 -1.97 4.13 1.73
C LYS A 138 -0.72 3.38 1.32
N LEU A 139 -0.63 3.14 0.02
CA LEU A 139 0.34 2.26 -0.63
C LEU A 139 1.18 3.01 -1.67
N ALA A 140 1.06 4.34 -1.75
CA ALA A 140 1.75 5.18 -2.72
C ALA A 140 3.27 5.05 -2.64
N HIS A 141 3.94 5.29 -3.77
CA HIS A 141 5.40 5.20 -3.89
C HIS A 141 5.98 3.83 -3.52
N ASN A 142 5.29 2.75 -3.89
CA ASN A 142 5.80 1.39 -3.88
C ASN A 142 5.75 0.82 -5.31
N SER A 143 6.88 0.36 -5.83
CA SER A 143 6.97 -0.15 -7.22
C SER A 143 6.26 -1.51 -7.31
N SER A 144 4.99 -1.53 -7.73
CA SER A 144 4.13 -2.69 -7.49
C SER A 144 3.11 -2.98 -8.61
N ASP A 145 3.54 -3.12 -9.86
CA ASP A 145 2.61 -3.38 -10.98
C ASP A 145 1.97 -4.79 -10.90
N GLU A 146 2.77 -5.82 -10.59
CA GLU A 146 2.28 -7.20 -10.61
C GLU A 146 1.24 -7.47 -9.52
N SER A 147 1.43 -6.88 -8.33
CA SER A 147 0.54 -7.11 -7.19
C SER A 147 -0.79 -6.33 -7.25
N VAL A 148 -0.99 -5.43 -8.23
CA VAL A 148 -2.27 -4.71 -8.41
C VAL A 148 -3.41 -5.68 -8.73
N GLY A 149 -3.13 -6.80 -9.42
CA GLY A 149 -4.10 -7.83 -9.68
C GLY A 149 -4.68 -8.42 -8.39
N GLU A 150 -3.81 -8.74 -7.44
CA GLU A 150 -4.19 -9.28 -6.13
C GLU A 150 -4.84 -8.24 -5.22
N LEU A 151 -4.39 -6.97 -5.27
CA LEU A 151 -5.10 -5.87 -4.65
C LEU A 151 -6.55 -5.81 -5.16
N CYS A 152 -6.74 -5.88 -6.47
CA CYS A 152 -8.06 -5.86 -7.09
C CYS A 152 -8.91 -7.07 -6.66
N ALA A 153 -8.32 -8.27 -6.64
CA ALA A 153 -9.01 -9.48 -6.18
C ALA A 153 -9.47 -9.36 -4.72
N MET A 154 -8.60 -8.87 -3.83
CA MET A 154 -8.90 -8.62 -2.43
C MET A 154 -10.02 -7.57 -2.28
N LEU A 155 -9.93 -6.45 -3.00
CA LEU A 155 -10.93 -5.40 -2.92
C LEU A 155 -12.31 -5.87 -3.40
N ARG A 156 -12.43 -6.81 -4.34
CA ARG A 156 -13.74 -7.34 -4.76
C ARG A 156 -14.51 -8.02 -3.63
N THR A 157 -13.83 -8.59 -2.64
CA THR A 157 -14.45 -9.30 -1.51
C THR A 157 -14.43 -8.50 -0.22
N ASN A 158 -13.42 -7.65 0.00
CA ASN A 158 -13.34 -6.81 1.18
C ASN A 158 -14.49 -5.78 1.25
N ARG A 159 -15.05 -5.59 2.45
CA ARG A 159 -16.20 -4.71 2.72
C ARG A 159 -15.92 -3.61 3.74
N SER A 160 -14.69 -3.47 4.22
CA SER A 160 -14.28 -2.42 5.17
C SER A 160 -13.49 -1.30 4.51
N ILE A 161 -12.68 -1.61 3.49
CA ILE A 161 -11.82 -0.62 2.83
C ILE A 161 -12.67 0.31 1.96
N THR A 162 -12.65 1.59 2.32
CA THR A 162 -13.38 2.67 1.64
C THR A 162 -12.45 3.65 0.94
N LYS A 163 -11.16 3.66 1.25
CA LYS A 163 -10.18 4.56 0.66
C LYS A 163 -8.89 3.82 0.30
N VAL A 164 -8.41 4.01 -0.92
CA VAL A 164 -7.16 3.42 -1.40
C VAL A 164 -6.34 4.46 -2.13
N ASP A 165 -5.09 4.63 -1.70
CA ASP A 165 -4.06 5.37 -2.42
C ASP A 165 -2.98 4.41 -2.94
N ILE A 166 -2.88 4.29 -4.27
CA ILE A 166 -1.86 3.54 -4.99
C ILE A 166 -1.19 4.44 -6.04
N SER A 167 -1.11 5.74 -5.74
CA SER A 167 -0.47 6.70 -6.63
C SER A 167 1.04 6.49 -6.70
N SER A 168 1.63 6.83 -7.85
CA SER A 168 3.07 6.73 -8.07
C SER A 168 3.66 5.32 -7.83
N ASN A 169 2.91 4.26 -8.22
CA ASN A 169 3.31 2.86 -8.03
C ASN A 169 3.80 2.19 -9.32
N ASP A 170 4.01 2.97 -10.39
CA ASP A 170 4.43 2.48 -11.70
C ASP A 170 3.45 1.44 -12.29
N ILE A 171 2.15 1.65 -12.06
CA ILE A 171 1.09 0.75 -12.53
C ILE A 171 0.88 0.96 -14.03
N HIS A 172 0.92 -0.13 -14.79
CA HIS A 172 0.78 -0.15 -16.24
C HIS A 172 -0.58 -0.73 -16.68
N ASP A 173 -0.78 -0.83 -18.00
CA ASP A 173 -2.02 -1.22 -18.67
C ASP A 173 -2.74 -2.42 -18.01
N LYS A 174 -2.02 -3.50 -17.66
CA LYS A 174 -2.63 -4.68 -17.03
C LYS A 174 -3.24 -4.37 -15.67
N GLY A 175 -2.52 -3.63 -14.82
CA GLY A 175 -3.02 -3.19 -13.51
C GLY A 175 -4.20 -2.24 -13.66
N ILE A 176 -4.16 -1.33 -14.64
CA ILE A 176 -5.25 -0.39 -14.93
C ILE A 176 -6.52 -1.11 -15.42
N SER A 177 -6.39 -2.11 -16.31
CA SER A 177 -7.52 -2.94 -16.73
C SER A 177 -8.12 -3.72 -15.54
N ALA A 178 -7.27 -4.29 -14.68
CA ALA A 178 -7.72 -5.00 -13.47
C ALA A 178 -8.50 -4.08 -12.51
N LEU A 179 -8.04 -2.84 -12.34
CA LEU A 179 -8.73 -1.81 -11.57
C LEU A 179 -10.09 -1.45 -12.19
N GLY A 180 -10.16 -1.29 -13.50
CA GLY A 180 -11.41 -1.05 -14.23
C GLY A 180 -12.45 -2.15 -14.00
N GLU A 181 -12.03 -3.41 -14.12
CA GLU A 181 -12.88 -4.56 -13.82
C GLU A 181 -13.29 -4.63 -12.34
N MET A 182 -12.40 -4.28 -11.41
CA MET A 182 -12.70 -4.27 -9.97
C MET A 182 -13.80 -3.25 -9.67
N LEU A 183 -13.71 -2.06 -10.25
CA LEU A 183 -14.70 -0.99 -10.11
C LEU A 183 -16.09 -1.40 -10.60
N LYS A 184 -16.24 -2.32 -11.56
CA LYS A 184 -17.59 -2.79 -11.97
C LYS A 184 -18.34 -3.49 -10.84
N THR A 185 -17.62 -4.11 -9.90
CA THR A 185 -18.20 -5.01 -8.88
C THR A 185 -18.06 -4.48 -7.45
N ASN A 186 -17.07 -3.63 -7.16
CA ASN A 186 -16.88 -3.09 -5.82
C ASN A 186 -17.71 -1.80 -5.63
N SER A 187 -18.65 -1.83 -4.69
CA SER A 187 -19.43 -0.66 -4.25
C SER A 187 -19.04 -0.12 -2.85
N THR A 188 -18.09 -0.78 -2.19
CA THR A 188 -17.56 -0.41 -0.87
C THR A 188 -16.63 0.80 -0.99
N LEU A 189 -15.71 0.75 -1.95
CA LEU A 189 -14.69 1.76 -2.18
C LEU A 189 -15.34 3.09 -2.53
N LYS A 190 -14.94 4.14 -1.82
CA LYS A 190 -15.44 5.51 -1.96
C LYS A 190 -14.40 6.42 -2.59
N GLU A 191 -13.13 6.26 -2.23
CA GLU A 191 -12.04 7.10 -2.72
C GLU A 191 -10.93 6.23 -3.30
N LEU A 192 -10.53 6.52 -4.54
CA LEU A 192 -9.42 5.85 -5.21
C LEU A 192 -8.46 6.89 -5.79
N ASN A 193 -7.19 6.80 -5.40
CA ASN A 193 -6.12 7.62 -5.96
C ASN A 193 -5.19 6.78 -6.86
N LEU A 194 -5.21 7.07 -8.16
CA LEU A 194 -4.39 6.47 -9.22
C LEU A 194 -3.43 7.49 -9.86
N ALA A 195 -3.20 8.63 -9.20
CA ALA A 195 -2.34 9.67 -9.76
C ALA A 195 -0.92 9.15 -10.05
N SER A 196 -0.27 9.73 -11.05
CA SER A 196 1.12 9.40 -11.43
C SER A 196 1.34 7.92 -11.77
N ASN A 197 0.36 7.26 -12.38
CA ASN A 197 0.47 5.91 -12.95
C ASN A 197 0.30 5.94 -14.49
N PHE A 198 0.52 4.83 -15.18
CA PHE A 198 0.48 4.76 -16.64
C PHE A 198 -0.90 4.25 -17.10
N CYS A 199 -1.88 5.16 -17.22
CA CYS A 199 -3.24 4.81 -17.70
C CYS A 199 -3.40 4.97 -19.23
N ARG A 200 -2.31 5.08 -19.98
CA ARG A 200 -2.33 5.46 -21.40
C ARG A 200 -2.82 4.30 -22.27
N GLY A 201 -4.09 4.35 -22.68
CA GLY A 201 -4.74 3.36 -23.55
C GLY A 201 -5.84 2.56 -22.83
N GLU A 202 -5.62 2.24 -21.55
CA GLU A 202 -6.57 1.46 -20.74
C GLU A 202 -7.44 2.32 -19.80
N THR A 203 -7.37 3.66 -19.92
CA THR A 203 -8.33 4.56 -19.24
C THR A 203 -9.79 4.25 -19.60
N LYS A 204 -10.05 3.66 -20.78
CA LYS A 204 -11.38 3.16 -21.19
C LYS A 204 -11.94 2.11 -20.23
N ASP A 205 -11.10 1.29 -19.60
CA ASP A 205 -11.51 0.25 -18.66
C ASP A 205 -11.91 0.86 -17.32
N ILE A 206 -11.16 1.88 -16.88
CA ILE A 206 -11.56 2.71 -15.73
C ILE A 206 -12.91 3.37 -16.03
N ALA A 207 -13.10 3.93 -17.22
CA ALA A 207 -14.37 4.53 -17.63
C ALA A 207 -15.53 3.52 -17.63
N ALA A 208 -15.33 2.31 -18.19
CA ALA A 208 -16.32 1.24 -18.17
C ALA A 208 -16.65 0.80 -16.72
N GLY A 209 -15.62 0.70 -15.87
CA GLY A 209 -15.78 0.45 -14.43
C GLY A 209 -16.63 1.51 -13.75
N LEU A 210 -16.32 2.79 -13.98
CA LEU A 210 -17.07 3.92 -13.43
C LEU A 210 -18.52 3.93 -13.90
N ALA A 211 -18.80 3.69 -15.18
CA ALA A 211 -20.17 3.67 -15.70
C ALA A 211 -21.07 2.66 -14.94
N ALA A 212 -20.51 1.51 -14.54
CA ALA A 212 -21.20 0.49 -13.77
C ALA A 212 -21.15 0.72 -12.24
N ASN A 213 -20.13 1.41 -11.74
CA ASN A 213 -19.90 1.58 -10.31
C ASN A 213 -21.00 2.44 -9.63
N ARG A 214 -21.39 2.07 -8.40
CA ARG A 214 -22.39 2.78 -7.57
C ARG A 214 -21.88 3.12 -6.16
N GLY A 215 -20.58 2.97 -5.94
CA GLY A 215 -19.92 3.17 -4.65
C GLY A 215 -18.97 4.36 -4.63
N LEU A 216 -18.15 4.50 -5.66
CA LEU A 216 -17.05 5.45 -5.74
C LEU A 216 -17.59 6.88 -5.83
N THR A 217 -17.04 7.75 -4.97
CA THR A 217 -17.38 9.18 -4.88
C THR A 217 -16.21 10.06 -5.28
N LYS A 218 -14.96 9.59 -5.13
CA LYS A 218 -13.76 10.34 -5.53
C LYS A 218 -12.78 9.48 -6.33
N LEU A 219 -12.32 10.01 -7.44
CA LEU A 219 -11.29 9.41 -8.27
C LEU A 219 -10.22 10.44 -8.63
N ASN A 220 -8.95 10.10 -8.41
CA ASN A 220 -7.82 10.91 -8.83
C ASN A 220 -7.00 10.18 -9.91
N LEU A 221 -6.88 10.80 -11.07
CA LEU A 221 -6.13 10.38 -12.26
C LEU A 221 -5.17 11.50 -12.74
N ASN A 222 -4.68 12.32 -11.81
CA ASN A 222 -3.71 13.37 -12.13
C ASN A 222 -2.40 12.75 -12.62
N VAL A 223 -1.80 13.33 -13.67
CA VAL A 223 -0.51 12.88 -14.20
C VAL A 223 -0.54 11.40 -14.62
N SER A 224 -1.71 10.87 -15.00
CA SER A 224 -1.88 9.45 -15.32
C SER A 224 -1.75 9.12 -16.82
N GLN A 225 -1.18 10.04 -17.61
CA GLN A 225 -0.98 9.91 -19.06
C GLN A 225 -2.26 9.60 -19.87
N ILE A 226 -3.40 10.13 -19.43
CA ILE A 226 -4.66 10.03 -20.17
C ILE A 226 -4.54 10.76 -21.51
N ASP A 227 -4.92 10.09 -22.60
CA ASP A 227 -5.01 10.66 -23.94
C ASP A 227 -6.45 11.09 -24.27
N ASP A 228 -6.65 11.63 -25.47
CA ASP A 228 -7.96 12.13 -25.91
C ASP A 228 -9.04 11.03 -25.92
N ALA A 229 -8.66 9.78 -26.21
CA ALA A 229 -9.58 8.65 -26.23
C ALA A 229 -10.03 8.28 -24.81
N GLY A 230 -9.09 8.21 -23.88
CA GLY A 230 -9.37 8.00 -22.46
C GLY A 230 -10.21 9.13 -21.86
N ALA A 231 -9.92 10.39 -22.22
CA ALA A 231 -10.69 11.54 -21.76
C ALA A 231 -12.15 11.49 -22.24
N ARG A 232 -12.38 11.15 -23.52
CA ARG A 232 -13.75 10.96 -24.05
C ARG A 232 -14.48 9.81 -23.38
N ALA A 233 -13.80 8.69 -23.14
CA ALA A 233 -14.39 7.55 -22.45
C ALA A 233 -14.84 7.93 -21.03
N LEU A 234 -13.99 8.65 -20.29
CA LEU A 234 -14.35 9.17 -18.97
C LEU A 234 -15.55 10.11 -19.06
N GLN A 235 -15.61 11.01 -20.04
CA GLN A 235 -16.73 11.92 -20.23
C GLN A 235 -18.06 11.16 -20.38
N VAL A 236 -18.12 10.18 -21.28
CA VAL A 236 -19.31 9.33 -21.49
C VAL A 236 -19.67 8.54 -20.23
N ALA A 237 -18.68 8.00 -19.52
CA ALA A 237 -18.93 7.25 -18.29
C ALA A 237 -19.53 8.12 -17.18
N LEU A 238 -19.10 9.38 -17.06
CA LEU A 238 -19.60 10.32 -16.07
C LEU A 238 -21.02 10.81 -16.35
N GLU A 239 -21.48 10.81 -17.59
CA GLU A 239 -22.89 11.09 -17.91
C GLU A 239 -23.83 10.04 -17.28
N GLN A 240 -23.35 8.79 -17.20
CA GLN A 240 -24.09 7.65 -16.65
C GLN A 240 -23.87 7.48 -15.14
N ASN A 241 -22.67 7.75 -14.64
CA ASN A 241 -22.34 7.59 -13.23
C ASN A 241 -22.99 8.70 -12.38
N LYS A 242 -23.80 8.31 -11.39
CA LYS A 242 -24.50 9.23 -10.48
C LYS A 242 -23.91 9.27 -9.07
N THR A 243 -22.78 8.61 -8.82
CA THR A 243 -22.18 8.48 -7.48
C THR A 243 -20.86 9.21 -7.33
N LEU A 244 -20.07 9.34 -8.40
CA LEU A 244 -18.86 10.11 -8.41
C LEU A 244 -19.21 11.58 -8.16
N ARG A 245 -18.40 12.25 -7.35
CA ARG A 245 -18.55 13.65 -6.94
C ARG A 245 -17.31 14.45 -7.31
N GLU A 246 -16.15 13.82 -7.20
CA GLU A 246 -14.86 14.45 -7.46
C GLU A 246 -14.06 13.60 -8.45
N LEU A 247 -13.69 14.20 -9.57
CA LEU A 247 -12.71 13.67 -10.51
C LEU A 247 -11.54 14.64 -10.58
N SER A 248 -10.31 14.16 -10.42
CA SER A 248 -9.10 14.93 -10.68
C SER A 248 -8.37 14.31 -11.88
N GLY A 249 -8.09 15.09 -12.91
CA GLY A 249 -7.43 14.60 -14.14
C GLY A 249 -6.46 15.62 -14.75
N PHE A 250 -5.81 16.42 -13.91
CA PHE A 250 -4.86 17.45 -14.30
C PHE A 250 -3.58 16.86 -14.89
N ASN A 251 -2.90 17.64 -15.75
CA ASN A 251 -1.58 17.30 -16.31
C ASN A 251 -1.51 15.95 -17.05
N ASN A 252 -2.56 15.65 -17.81
CA ASN A 252 -2.59 14.53 -18.76
C ASN A 252 -2.15 14.95 -20.18
N VAL A 253 -1.96 13.98 -21.07
CA VAL A 253 -1.41 14.17 -22.43
C VAL A 253 -2.47 14.55 -23.49
N VAL A 254 -3.64 14.99 -23.05
CA VAL A 254 -4.79 15.36 -23.90
C VAL A 254 -4.47 16.54 -24.82
N ILE A 255 -4.52 16.35 -26.13
CA ILE A 255 -4.21 17.37 -27.14
C ILE A 255 -5.41 18.29 -27.35
N ASP A 256 -6.62 17.73 -27.40
CA ASP A 256 -7.85 18.51 -27.55
C ASP A 256 -8.03 19.50 -26.38
N LYS A 257 -8.17 20.79 -26.73
CA LYS A 257 -8.23 21.88 -25.75
C LYS A 257 -9.50 21.84 -24.90
N GLU A 258 -10.63 21.46 -25.48
CA GLU A 258 -11.91 21.39 -24.77
C GLU A 258 -11.94 20.18 -23.83
N LEU A 259 -11.44 19.02 -24.28
CA LEU A 259 -11.28 17.85 -23.41
C LEU A 259 -10.28 18.11 -22.28
N ARG A 260 -9.18 18.81 -22.57
CA ARG A 260 -8.21 19.22 -21.54
C ARG A 260 -8.83 20.18 -20.53
N LYS A 261 -9.65 21.14 -20.99
CA LYS A 261 -10.38 22.06 -20.10
C LYS A 261 -11.40 21.28 -19.27
N TRP A 262 -12.16 20.40 -19.90
CA TRP A 262 -13.13 19.52 -19.25
C TRP A 262 -12.45 18.69 -18.15
N LEU A 263 -11.36 17.98 -18.40
CA LEU A 263 -10.64 17.21 -17.36
C LEU A 263 -10.15 18.07 -16.18
N LYS A 264 -9.82 19.35 -16.41
CA LYS A 264 -9.40 20.28 -15.35
C LYS A 264 -10.56 20.78 -14.49
N THR A 265 -11.74 20.89 -15.09
CA THR A 265 -12.92 21.48 -14.43
C THR A 265 -13.99 20.46 -14.11
N ALA A 266 -13.80 19.21 -14.50
CA ALA A 266 -14.72 18.10 -14.28
C ALA A 266 -14.94 17.92 -12.79
N ARG A 267 -16.03 18.51 -12.29
CA ARG A 267 -16.60 18.19 -10.99
C ARG A 267 -17.90 17.48 -11.29
N CYS A 268 -18.09 16.30 -10.71
CA CYS A 268 -19.37 15.62 -10.77
C CYS A 268 -20.28 16.29 -9.73
N VAL A 269 -20.82 17.44 -10.09
CA VAL A 269 -21.87 18.07 -9.30
C VAL A 269 -23.17 17.36 -9.68
N PRO A 270 -23.94 16.78 -8.74
CA PRO A 270 -25.31 16.45 -9.05
C PRO A 270 -26.02 17.74 -9.48
N ASP A 271 -26.82 17.67 -10.54
CA ASP A 271 -27.99 18.54 -10.62
C ASP A 271 -28.79 18.38 -9.31
N LEU A 272 -29.23 19.52 -8.79
CA LEU A 272 -30.03 19.71 -7.58
C LEU A 272 -31.19 18.71 -7.43
#